data_AF-A0A5W5L9J1-F1
#
_entry.id   AF-A0A5W5L9J1-F1
#
_cell.length_a   1.000
_cell.length_b   1.000
_cell.length_c   1.000
_cell.angle_alpha   90.00
_cell.angle_beta   90.00
_cell.angle_gamma   90.00
#
_symmetry.space_group_name_H-M   'P 1'
#
loop_
_entity.id
_entity.type
_entity.pdbx_description
1 polymer ?
#
loop_
_entity_poly.entity_id
_entity_poly.type
_entity_poly.pdbx_seq_one_letter_code
_entity_poly.pdbx_strand_id
1 'polypeptide(L)'
;MKKYNLKIDYSNDILPIVSGKVFHVTPTSNMPSIKETGALIPNSHLLYHSEFGNTVNGFFRLKGCVSFFDYRCINTPHWEQHAYKCFPTQILNHNDSISILFLNENEYDKLIPWTIWKKEKAWSERVVPWVETGYKGNVPLINITQEIIVEYNISLNQE
;
A
#
# COMPACT_ATOMS: atom_id res chain seq x y z
N MET A 1 12.17 -11.54 5.82
CA MET A 1 10.74 -11.20 5.85
C MET A 1 9.95 -12.39 6.41
N LYS A 2 9.13 -12.18 7.44
CA LYS A 2 8.18 -13.20 7.96
C LYS A 2 6.92 -13.22 7.10
N LYS A 3 6.26 -14.37 6.94
CA LYS A 3 5.06 -14.51 6.11
C LYS A 3 3.89 -15.10 6.90
N TYR A 4 2.70 -14.52 6.73
CA TYR A 4 1.46 -14.93 7.38
C TYR A 4 0.30 -14.94 6.38
N ASN A 5 -0.74 -15.72 6.68
CA ASN A 5 -2.01 -15.66 5.96
C ASN A 5 -3.07 -15.11 6.92
N LEU A 6 -3.95 -14.28 6.40
CA LEU A 6 -5.07 -13.69 7.09
C LEU A 6 -6.34 -13.90 6.26
N LYS A 7 -7.35 -14.45 6.90
CA LYS A 7 -8.70 -14.49 6.36
C LYS A 7 -9.52 -13.37 6.99
N ILE A 8 -10.28 -12.66 6.17
CA ILE A 8 -11.17 -11.57 6.61
C ILE A 8 -12.61 -11.82 6.17
N ASP A 9 -13.56 -11.39 6.98
CA ASP A 9 -14.98 -11.38 6.61
C ASP A 9 -15.36 -10.03 6.02
N TYR A 10 -14.73 -8.95 6.52
CA TYR A 10 -14.98 -7.58 6.12
C TYR A 10 -13.68 -6.86 5.76
N SER A 11 -13.77 -5.91 4.82
CA SER A 11 -12.65 -5.06 4.40
C SER A 11 -11.85 -4.48 5.57
N ASN A 12 -12.52 -4.04 6.63
CA ASN A 12 -11.89 -3.37 7.77
C ASN A 12 -11.26 -4.32 8.81
N ASP A 13 -11.37 -5.63 8.65
CA ASP A 13 -10.75 -6.59 9.58
C ASP A 13 -9.21 -6.52 9.57
N ILE A 14 -8.63 -5.93 8.53
CA ILE A 14 -7.18 -5.68 8.48
C ILE A 14 -6.73 -4.55 9.41
N LEU A 15 -7.63 -3.65 9.85
CA LEU A 15 -7.25 -2.40 10.53
C LEU A 15 -6.43 -2.61 11.80
N PRO A 16 -6.76 -3.56 12.70
CA PRO A 16 -5.94 -3.84 13.88
C PRO A 16 -4.49 -4.22 13.55
N ILE A 17 -4.27 -4.82 12.38
CA ILE A 17 -2.97 -5.34 11.95
C ILE A 17 -2.13 -4.23 11.30
N VAL A 18 -2.77 -3.36 10.52
CA VAL A 18 -2.08 -2.27 9.81
C VAL A 18 -1.94 -0.98 10.62
N SER A 19 -2.62 -0.90 11.77
CA SER A 19 -2.58 0.25 12.67
C SER A 19 -1.16 0.59 13.12
N GLY A 20 -0.77 1.85 12.97
CA GLY A 20 0.56 2.32 13.38
C GLY A 20 1.69 1.97 12.40
N LYS A 21 1.38 1.37 11.24
CA LYS A 21 2.39 0.85 10.30
C LYS A 21 2.39 1.60 8.97
N VAL A 22 3.52 1.47 8.26
CA VAL A 22 3.69 1.88 6.85
C VAL A 22 3.83 0.62 6.01
N PHE A 23 3.02 0.48 4.97
CA PHE A 23 2.94 -0.75 4.19
C PHE A 23 2.55 -0.51 2.73
N HIS A 24 2.96 -1.44 1.87
CA HIS A 24 2.60 -1.47 0.46
C HIS A 24 1.59 -2.60 0.24
N VAL A 25 0.63 -2.40 -0.67
CA VAL A 25 -0.34 -3.42 -1.05
C VAL A 25 -0.23 -3.71 -2.53
N THR A 26 -0.25 -4.99 -2.88
CA THR A 26 -0.18 -5.47 -4.25
C THR A 26 -0.97 -6.76 -4.39
N PRO A 27 -1.53 -7.09 -5.57
CA PRO A 27 -1.99 -8.45 -5.85
C PRO A 27 -0.93 -9.48 -5.51
N THR A 28 -1.30 -10.57 -4.84
CA THR A 28 -0.32 -11.61 -4.46
C THR A 28 0.37 -12.23 -5.68
N SER A 29 -0.28 -12.22 -6.84
CA SER A 29 0.29 -12.65 -8.13
C SER A 29 1.53 -11.84 -8.56
N ASN A 30 1.75 -10.64 -8.03
CA ASN A 30 2.95 -9.83 -8.29
C ASN A 30 4.16 -10.25 -7.44
N MET A 31 3.96 -11.01 -6.37
CA MET A 31 5.03 -11.38 -5.44
C MET A 31 6.18 -12.18 -6.07
N PRO A 32 5.97 -13.11 -7.03
CA PRO A 32 7.06 -13.76 -7.74
C PRO A 32 8.02 -12.77 -8.40
N SER A 33 7.50 -11.80 -9.17
CA SER A 33 8.31 -10.78 -9.83
C SER A 33 9.01 -9.85 -8.83
N ILE A 34 8.33 -9.45 -7.74
CA ILE A 34 8.93 -8.64 -6.68
C ILE A 34 10.09 -9.40 -5.99
N LYS A 35 9.96 -10.72 -5.82
CA LYS A 35 11.00 -11.57 -5.24
C LYS A 35 12.17 -11.76 -6.20
N GLU A 36 11.90 -11.91 -7.49
CA GLU A 36 12.91 -12.01 -8.54
C GLU A 36 13.77 -10.74 -8.64
N THR A 37 13.16 -9.56 -8.58
CA THR A 37 13.90 -8.28 -8.58
C THR A 37 14.57 -7.98 -7.24
N GLY A 38 14.14 -8.63 -6.16
CA GLY A 38 14.61 -8.37 -4.80
C GLY A 38 14.15 -7.01 -4.22
N ALA A 39 13.21 -6.32 -4.87
CA ALA A 39 12.76 -4.99 -4.46
C ALA A 39 11.37 -4.63 -4.98
N LEU A 40 10.69 -3.72 -4.27
CA LEU A 40 9.60 -2.93 -4.84
C LEU A 40 10.20 -1.84 -5.73
N ILE A 41 9.75 -1.76 -6.97
CA ILE A 41 10.27 -0.83 -7.98
C ILE A 41 9.20 0.25 -8.25
N PRO A 42 9.58 1.54 -8.29
CA PRO A 42 8.67 2.60 -8.72
C PRO A 42 8.11 2.34 -10.12
N ASN A 43 6.80 2.48 -10.27
CA ASN A 43 6.14 2.33 -11.56
C ASN A 43 6.25 3.62 -12.43
N SER A 44 7.46 4.16 -12.54
CA SER A 44 7.74 5.44 -13.20
C SER A 44 7.34 5.47 -14.68
N HIS A 45 7.48 4.32 -15.35
CA HIS A 45 7.24 4.16 -16.79
C HIS A 45 5.88 3.51 -17.12
N LEU A 46 4.98 3.37 -16.14
CA LEU A 46 3.66 2.73 -16.31
C LEU A 46 3.75 1.30 -16.89
N LEU A 47 4.84 0.58 -16.60
CA LEU A 47 5.05 -0.79 -17.06
C LEU A 47 4.12 -1.77 -16.36
N TYR A 48 3.64 -1.41 -15.17
CA TYR A 48 2.75 -2.22 -14.36
C TYR A 48 1.39 -1.55 -14.24
N HIS A 49 0.31 -2.33 -14.34
CA HIS A 49 -1.02 -1.83 -14.02
C HIS A 49 -1.13 -1.64 -12.49
N SER A 50 -1.68 -0.51 -12.04
CA SER A 50 -1.99 -0.28 -10.63
C SER A 50 -3.50 -0.34 -10.45
N GLU A 51 -3.93 -1.22 -9.56
CA GLU A 51 -5.33 -1.33 -9.12
C GLU A 51 -5.69 -0.19 -8.13
N PHE A 52 -4.69 0.59 -7.69
CA PHE A 52 -4.88 1.75 -6.82
C PHE A 52 -4.80 3.07 -7.60
N GLY A 53 -5.86 3.87 -7.49
CA GLY A 53 -5.89 5.27 -7.91
C GLY A 53 -5.78 5.51 -9.42
N ASN A 54 -5.53 6.76 -9.81
CA ASN A 54 -5.23 7.09 -11.21
C ASN A 54 -3.72 6.96 -11.44
N THR A 55 -3.32 5.84 -12.03
CA THR A 55 -1.92 5.50 -12.31
C THR A 55 -1.21 6.59 -13.11
N VAL A 56 -1.91 7.37 -13.94
CA VAL A 56 -1.28 8.36 -14.82
C VAL A 56 -0.74 9.57 -14.06
N ASN A 57 -1.42 10.06 -13.03
CA ASN A 57 -1.02 11.29 -12.33
C ASN A 57 -0.78 11.13 -10.82
N GLY A 58 -0.54 9.91 -10.33
CA GLY A 58 -0.13 9.68 -8.93
C GLY A 58 1.15 10.46 -8.56
N PHE A 59 1.07 11.29 -7.53
CA PHE A 59 2.13 12.20 -7.09
C PHE A 59 3.44 11.44 -6.82
N PHE A 60 3.40 10.44 -5.94
CA PHE A 60 4.59 9.66 -5.60
C PHE A 60 5.18 8.91 -6.79
N ARG A 61 4.34 8.41 -7.71
CA ARG A 61 4.81 7.80 -8.96
C ARG A 61 5.59 8.79 -9.83
N LEU A 62 5.04 10.00 -10.03
CA LEU A 62 5.68 11.07 -10.80
C LEU A 62 6.99 11.54 -10.17
N LYS A 63 7.16 11.35 -8.86
CA LYS A 63 8.42 11.58 -8.14
C LYS A 63 9.35 10.36 -8.16
N GLY A 64 9.04 9.30 -8.89
CA GLY A 64 9.87 8.09 -8.94
C GLY A 64 9.96 7.40 -7.57
N CYS A 65 8.87 7.40 -6.82
CA CYS A 65 8.74 6.72 -5.54
C CYS A 65 7.90 5.46 -5.66
N VAL A 66 8.13 4.52 -4.75
CA VAL A 66 7.14 3.51 -4.38
C VAL A 66 6.15 4.16 -3.40
N SER A 67 4.85 4.05 -3.67
CA SER A 67 3.80 4.54 -2.77
C SER A 67 3.51 3.53 -1.66
N PHE A 68 3.33 4.04 -0.46
CA PHE A 68 2.93 3.28 0.73
C PHE A 68 1.69 3.91 1.36
N PHE A 69 0.89 3.07 2.02
CA PHE A 69 -0.06 3.50 3.03
C PHE A 69 0.71 3.88 4.30
N ASP A 70 0.37 5.02 4.89
CA ASP A 70 0.93 5.53 6.13
C ASP A 70 -0.16 5.60 7.20
N TYR A 71 -0.29 4.50 7.95
CA TYR A 71 -1.33 4.35 8.98
C TYR A 71 -0.79 4.65 10.39
N ARG A 72 0.34 5.36 10.48
CA ARG A 72 0.90 5.82 11.77
C ARG A 72 -0.04 6.76 12.51
N CYS A 73 -0.91 7.47 11.79
CA CYS A 73 -1.92 8.39 12.32
C CYS A 73 -3.36 7.88 12.15
N ILE A 74 -3.57 6.56 12.07
CA ILE A 74 -4.90 5.96 11.99
C ILE A 74 -5.79 6.40 13.17
N ASN A 75 -7.11 6.48 12.95
CA ASN A 75 -8.12 6.94 13.91
C ASN A 75 -7.98 8.42 14.34
N THR A 76 -7.13 9.20 13.67
CA THR A 76 -7.19 10.66 13.78
C THR A 76 -8.34 11.18 12.90
N PRO A 77 -8.99 12.31 13.27
CA PRO A 77 -10.06 12.90 12.44
C PRO A 77 -9.60 13.17 11.00
N HIS A 78 -8.32 13.50 10.82
CA HIS A 78 -7.73 13.70 9.50
C HIS A 78 -7.60 12.42 8.70
N TRP A 79 -7.22 11.30 9.33
CA TRP A 79 -7.16 10.02 8.63
C TRP A 79 -8.57 9.56 8.24
N GLU A 80 -9.55 9.63 9.14
CA GLU A 80 -10.93 9.18 8.89
C GLU A 80 -11.60 9.90 7.72
N GLN A 81 -11.35 11.21 7.58
CA GLN A 81 -11.85 12.03 6.46
C GLN A 81 -11.21 11.71 5.09
N HIS A 82 -10.17 10.87 5.07
CA HIS A 82 -9.39 10.60 3.87
C HIS A 82 -9.27 9.12 3.53
N ALA A 83 -9.27 8.22 4.52
CA ALA A 83 -9.04 6.79 4.36
C ALA A 83 -10.03 6.11 3.41
N TYR A 84 -11.29 6.54 3.39
CA TYR A 84 -12.30 5.98 2.49
C TYR A 84 -12.00 6.20 1.00
N LYS A 85 -11.09 7.14 0.65
CA LYS A 85 -10.74 7.46 -0.74
C LYS A 85 -9.77 6.45 -1.35
N CYS A 86 -9.04 5.71 -0.52
CA CYS A 86 -8.10 4.67 -0.94
C CYS A 86 -7.95 3.71 0.23
N PHE A 87 -8.68 2.59 0.18
CA PHE A 87 -8.67 1.61 1.25
C PHE A 87 -7.81 0.40 0.86
N PRO A 88 -6.97 -0.17 1.74
CA PRO A 88 -6.01 -1.21 1.36
C PRO A 88 -6.63 -2.46 0.74
N THR A 89 -7.84 -2.85 1.17
CA THR A 89 -8.55 -4.02 0.63
C THR A 89 -9.42 -3.70 -0.59
N GLN A 90 -9.39 -2.48 -1.13
CA GLN A 90 -10.29 -2.10 -2.24
C GLN A 90 -10.07 -2.92 -3.51
N ILE A 91 -8.87 -3.49 -3.67
CA ILE A 91 -8.48 -4.31 -4.83
C ILE A 91 -8.68 -5.82 -4.57
N LEU A 92 -9.05 -6.20 -3.35
CA LEU A 92 -9.28 -7.58 -2.97
C LEU A 92 -10.70 -7.98 -3.41
N ASN A 93 -10.81 -9.06 -4.17
CA ASN A 93 -12.07 -9.70 -4.52
C ASN A 93 -12.14 -11.11 -3.90
N HIS A 94 -13.30 -11.77 -3.99
CA HIS A 94 -13.52 -13.08 -3.35
C HIS A 94 -12.70 -14.25 -3.95
N ASN A 95 -12.14 -14.09 -5.15
CA ASN A 95 -11.40 -15.14 -5.86
C ASN A 95 -9.88 -14.93 -5.83
N ASP A 96 -9.42 -13.79 -5.34
CA ASP A 96 -8.02 -13.38 -5.34
C ASP A 96 -7.50 -13.13 -3.93
N SER A 97 -6.20 -12.87 -3.85
CA SER A 97 -5.53 -12.44 -2.63
C SER A 97 -4.65 -11.23 -2.87
N ILE A 98 -4.48 -10.44 -1.82
CA ILE A 98 -3.52 -9.34 -1.79
C ILE A 98 -2.38 -9.65 -0.83
N SER A 99 -1.21 -9.11 -1.13
CA SER A 99 -0.06 -9.14 -0.23
C SER A 99 0.15 -7.75 0.36
N ILE A 100 0.15 -7.68 1.70
CA ILE A 100 0.50 -6.49 2.48
C ILE A 100 1.96 -6.62 2.92
N LEU A 101 2.79 -5.67 2.50
CA LEU A 101 4.24 -5.67 2.71
C LEU A 101 4.60 -4.55 3.68
N PHE A 102 5.02 -4.90 4.90
CA PHE A 102 5.32 -3.95 5.96
C PHE A 102 6.74 -3.42 5.85
N LEU A 103 6.87 -2.10 5.71
CA LEU A 103 8.15 -1.42 5.69
C LEU A 103 8.77 -1.44 7.10
N ASN A 104 10.06 -1.73 7.17
CA ASN A 104 10.83 -1.64 8.41
C ASN A 104 10.80 -0.21 8.97
N GLU A 105 10.58 -0.08 10.28
CA GLU A 105 10.48 1.21 10.97
C GLU A 105 11.79 2.03 10.86
N ASN A 106 12.94 1.36 10.73
CA ASN A 106 14.23 2.01 10.49
C ASN A 106 14.27 2.82 9.17
N GLU A 107 13.32 2.60 8.28
CA GLU A 107 13.22 3.29 6.99
C GLU A 107 12.26 4.49 7.03
N TYR A 108 11.58 4.73 8.15
CA TYR A 108 10.53 5.75 8.22
C TYR A 108 11.05 7.18 8.04
N ASP A 109 12.30 7.45 8.43
CA ASP A 109 12.94 8.76 8.24
C ASP A 109 13.24 9.07 6.77
N LYS A 110 13.23 8.05 5.89
CA LYS A 110 13.44 8.20 4.44
C LYS A 110 12.14 8.49 3.69
N LEU A 111 11.01 8.43 4.37
CA LEU A 111 9.70 8.61 3.77
C LEU A 111 9.43 10.07 3.42
N ILE A 112 8.91 10.28 2.22
CA ILE A 112 8.46 11.56 1.70
C ILE A 112 6.98 11.72 2.06
N PRO A 113 6.63 12.66 2.96
CA PRO A 113 5.25 12.81 3.38
C PRO A 113 4.39 13.43 2.26
N TRP A 114 3.09 13.15 2.29
CA TRP A 114 2.11 13.75 1.37
C TRP A 114 2.13 15.29 1.39
N THR A 115 2.61 15.92 2.47
CA THR A 115 2.67 17.38 2.59
C THR A 115 3.58 18.04 1.56
N ILE A 116 4.51 17.29 0.95
CA ILE A 116 5.34 17.78 -0.16
C ILE A 116 4.48 18.13 -1.38
N TRP A 117 3.39 17.39 -1.66
CA TRP A 117 2.43 17.73 -2.71
C TRP A 117 1.84 19.14 -2.53
N LYS A 118 1.55 19.53 -1.28
CA LYS A 118 1.10 20.90 -0.96
C LYS A 118 2.20 21.93 -1.14
N LYS A 119 3.41 21.63 -0.66
CA LYS A 119 4.57 22.54 -0.76
C LYS A 119 4.92 22.86 -2.22
N GLU A 120 4.84 21.86 -3.08
CA GLU A 120 5.14 21.98 -4.52
C GLU A 120 3.98 22.52 -5.35
N LYS A 121 2.80 22.73 -4.75
CA LYS A 121 1.57 23.13 -5.44
C LYS A 121 1.23 22.20 -6.62
N ALA A 122 1.46 20.90 -6.44
CA ALA A 122 1.31 19.87 -7.47
C ALA A 122 -0.16 19.46 -7.69
N TRP A 123 -1.07 20.44 -7.81
CA TRP A 123 -2.52 20.23 -7.73
C TRP A 123 -3.11 19.35 -8.85
N SER A 124 -2.39 19.19 -9.97
CA SER A 124 -2.73 18.26 -11.04
C SER A 124 -2.38 16.80 -10.73
N GLU A 125 -1.58 16.56 -9.69
CA GLU A 125 -1.14 15.23 -9.25
C GLU A 125 -2.04 14.71 -8.13
N ARG A 126 -2.23 13.39 -8.07
CA ARG A 126 -3.10 12.72 -7.10
C ARG A 126 -2.29 12.17 -5.92
N VAL A 127 -2.73 12.52 -4.72
CA VAL A 127 -2.29 11.93 -3.45
C VAL A 127 -3.50 11.86 -2.52
N VAL A 128 -3.53 10.91 -1.60
CA VAL A 128 -4.50 10.86 -0.51
C VAL A 128 -3.82 11.40 0.76
N PRO A 129 -4.13 12.64 1.17
CA PRO A 129 -3.56 13.23 2.38
C PRO A 129 -3.78 12.35 3.61
N TRP A 130 -2.79 12.30 4.50
CA TRP A 130 -2.80 11.52 5.75
C TRP A 130 -2.87 9.99 5.60
N VAL A 131 -2.94 9.50 4.37
CA VAL A 131 -3.07 8.09 4.04
C VAL A 131 -1.86 7.60 3.27
N GLU A 132 -1.25 8.44 2.44
CA GLU A 132 -0.13 8.05 1.59
C GLU A 132 1.20 8.71 1.97
N THR A 133 2.27 7.97 1.70
CA THR A 133 3.65 8.43 1.78
C THR A 133 4.46 7.78 0.64
N GLY A 134 5.60 8.37 0.30
CA GLY A 134 6.46 7.87 -0.78
C GLY A 134 7.83 7.45 -0.28
N TYR A 135 8.36 6.34 -0.77
CA TYR A 135 9.77 5.99 -0.62
C TYR A 135 10.48 6.23 -1.96
N LYS A 136 11.51 7.09 -1.98
CA LYS A 136 12.21 7.44 -3.22
C LYS A 136 13.02 6.27 -3.76
N GLY A 137 12.83 5.94 -5.05
CA GLY A 137 13.55 4.85 -5.70
C GLY A 137 13.07 3.47 -5.25
N ASN A 138 13.91 2.46 -5.49
CA ASN A 138 13.59 1.07 -5.16
C ASN A 138 13.59 0.84 -3.64
N VAL A 139 12.69 -0.01 -3.17
CA VAL A 139 12.65 -0.49 -1.78
C VAL A 139 13.14 -1.93 -1.74
N PRO A 140 14.37 -2.20 -1.28
CA PRO A 140 14.90 -3.55 -1.16
C PRO A 140 14.00 -4.42 -0.27
N LEU A 141 13.78 -5.69 -0.64
CA LEU A 141 12.96 -6.60 0.18
C LEU A 141 13.56 -6.88 1.56
N ILE A 142 14.86 -6.67 1.76
CA ILE A 142 15.48 -6.72 3.08
C ILE A 142 14.91 -5.65 4.03
N ASN A 143 14.37 -4.56 3.49
CA ASN A 143 13.69 -3.50 4.23
C ASN A 143 12.21 -3.80 4.48
N ILE A 144 11.69 -4.95 4.02
CA ILE A 144 10.34 -5.42 4.30
C ILE A 144 10.40 -6.47 5.41
N THR A 145 9.76 -6.18 6.55
CA THR A 145 9.82 -7.05 7.74
C THR A 145 8.84 -8.21 7.63
N GLN A 146 7.65 -7.96 7.07
CA GLN A 146 6.53 -8.90 7.04
C GLN A 146 5.75 -8.83 5.72
N GLU A 147 5.30 -10.01 5.25
CA GLU A 147 4.29 -10.20 4.20
C GLU A 147 3.06 -10.83 4.85
N ILE A 148 1.89 -10.20 4.70
CA ILE A 148 0.60 -10.81 5.07
C ILE A 148 -0.20 -11.00 3.80
N ILE A 149 -0.53 -12.25 3.48
CA ILE A 149 -1.48 -12.57 2.43
C ILE A 149 -2.88 -12.45 3.01
N VAL A 150 -3.73 -11.64 2.40
CA VAL A 150 -5.10 -11.41 2.81
C VAL A 150 -6.06 -11.94 1.76
N GLU A 151 -7.05 -12.69 2.21
CA GLU A 151 -8.11 -13.30 1.41
C GLU A 151 -9.44 -13.16 2.15
N TYR A 152 -10.57 -13.09 1.43
CA TYR A 152 -11.87 -13.25 2.08
C TYR A 152 -12.07 -14.69 2.56
N ASN A 153 -12.82 -14.84 3.67
CA ASN A 153 -13.44 -16.11 3.99
C ASN A 153 -14.46 -16.43 2.89
N ILE A 154 -14.30 -17.59 2.25
CA ILE A 154 -15.32 -18.10 1.34
C ILE A 154 -16.30 -18.86 2.23
N SER A 155 -17.44 -18.24 2.52
CA SER A 155 -18.60 -18.99 2.99
C SER A 155 -19.01 -19.93 1.85
N LEU A 156 -18.72 -21.21 1.98
CA LEU A 156 -19.38 -22.22 1.16
C LEU A 156 -20.87 -22.09 1.44
N ASN A 157 -21.60 -21.44 0.53
CA ASN A 157 -23.03 -21.68 0.44
C ASN A 157 -23.16 -23.18 0.18
N GLN A 158 -23.58 -23.91 1.20
CA GLN A 158 -24.04 -25.28 1.06
C GLN A 158 -25.29 -25.21 0.18
N GLU A 159 -25.14 -25.48 -1.11
CA GLU A 159 -26.24 -25.96 -1.95
C GLU A 159 -26.43 -27.46 -1.72
#